data_AF-N9PGZ2-F1
#
_entry.id   AF-N9PGZ2-F1
#
_cell.length_a   1.000
_cell.length_b   1.000
_cell.length_c   1.000
_cell.angle_alpha   90.00
_cell.angle_beta   90.00
_cell.angle_gamma   90.00
#
_symmetry.space_group_name_H-M   'P 1'
#
loop_
_entity.id
_entity.type
_entity.pdbx_description
1 polymer ?
#
loop_
_entity_poly.entity_id
_entity_poly.type
_entity_poly.pdbx_seq_one_letter_code
_entity_poly.pdbx_strand_id
1 'polypeptide(L)'
;MIRSTIESISQASTQEQNLLNEFREKESKLRNLQQYQIQLQEMEARFNQQLEQLPKETEIPGLVEDINLSGVNSGLKFKNIRLEPEIKQEFFIEQPIAIEATGDYHAFGSFVSSIAGLSRIVTLHDFTITGTENKEKKSEIPVIDYVVKAKTYRYVGNAEGAAAQPEANSTTQGAQ
;
A
#
# COMPACT_ATOMS: atom_id res chain seq x y z
N MET A 1 -27.75 -62.53 -7.89
CA MET A 1 -26.63 -62.33 -6.95
C MET A 1 -25.30 -62.06 -7.65
N ILE A 2 -24.93 -62.77 -8.71
CA ILE A 2 -23.62 -62.55 -9.38
C ILE A 2 -23.55 -61.22 -10.17
N ARG A 3 -24.64 -60.79 -10.81
CA ARG A 3 -24.69 -59.50 -11.53
C ARG A 3 -24.49 -58.29 -10.62
N SER A 4 -25.07 -58.29 -9.42
CA SER A 4 -24.90 -57.19 -8.45
C SER A 4 -23.47 -57.11 -7.92
N THR A 5 -22.76 -58.25 -7.80
CA THR A 5 -21.35 -58.28 -7.42
C THR A 5 -20.43 -57.75 -8.53
N ILE A 6 -20.75 -58.05 -9.79
CA ILE A 6 -20.01 -57.50 -10.94
C ILE A 6 -20.21 -55.97 -11.03
N GLU A 7 -21.43 -55.51 -10.77
CA GLU A 7 -21.78 -54.08 -10.78
C GLU A 7 -21.10 -53.32 -9.62
N SER A 8 -21.01 -53.92 -8.43
CA SER A 8 -20.28 -53.33 -7.30
C SER A 8 -18.77 -53.29 -7.52
N ILE A 9 -18.19 -54.33 -8.16
CA ILE A 9 -16.77 -54.34 -8.54
C ILE A 9 -16.48 -53.27 -9.60
N SER A 10 -17.36 -53.11 -10.59
CA SER A 10 -17.24 -52.07 -11.62
C SER A 10 -17.30 -50.65 -11.03
N GLN A 11 -18.23 -50.42 -10.11
CA GLN A 11 -18.33 -49.15 -9.39
C GLN A 11 -17.08 -48.87 -8.53
N ALA A 12 -16.60 -49.88 -7.79
CA ALA A 12 -15.39 -49.75 -6.98
C ALA A 12 -14.16 -49.44 -7.84
N SER A 13 -14.00 -50.11 -8.99
CA SER A 13 -12.90 -49.87 -9.92
C SER A 13 -12.96 -48.47 -10.55
N THR A 14 -14.16 -47.99 -10.89
CA THR A 14 -14.37 -46.63 -11.40
C THR A 14 -14.04 -45.58 -10.33
N GLN A 15 -14.44 -45.83 -9.09
CA GLN A 15 -14.16 -44.96 -7.96
C GLN A 15 -12.67 -44.90 -7.65
N GLU A 16 -11.97 -46.03 -7.66
CA GLU A 16 -10.51 -46.11 -7.53
C GLU A 16 -9.80 -45.27 -8.61
N GLN A 17 -10.21 -45.42 -9.87
CA GLN A 17 -9.65 -44.66 -10.99
C GLN A 17 -9.83 -43.14 -10.81
N ASN A 18 -11.01 -42.72 -10.34
CA ASN A 18 -11.32 -41.32 -10.07
C ASN A 18 -10.47 -40.75 -8.92
N LEU A 19 -10.34 -41.48 -7.81
CA LEU A 19 -9.51 -41.07 -6.68
C LEU A 19 -8.02 -40.98 -7.06
N LEU A 20 -7.53 -41.89 -7.91
CA LEU A 20 -6.16 -41.85 -8.43
C LEU A 20 -5.91 -40.62 -9.31
N ASN A 21 -6.87 -40.27 -10.16
CA ASN A 21 -6.78 -39.07 -11.00
C ASN A 21 -6.80 -37.79 -10.15
N GLU A 22 -7.69 -37.72 -9.16
CA GLU A 22 -7.78 -36.59 -8.22
C GLU A 22 -6.50 -36.45 -7.38
N PHE A 23 -5.93 -37.57 -6.93
CA PHE A 23 -4.64 -37.60 -6.23
C PHE A 23 -3.52 -37.06 -7.11
N ARG A 24 -3.39 -37.53 -8.37
CA ARG A 24 -2.36 -37.06 -9.31
C ARG A 24 -2.49 -35.56 -9.61
N GLU A 25 -3.71 -35.05 -9.74
CA GLU A 25 -3.94 -33.63 -9.99
C GLU A 25 -3.55 -32.77 -8.78
N LYS A 26 -3.93 -33.18 -7.56
CA LYS A 26 -3.55 -32.51 -6.31
C LYS A 26 -2.03 -32.59 -6.08
N GLU A 27 -1.43 -33.76 -6.29
CA GLU A 27 0.01 -33.98 -6.20
C GLU A 27 0.76 -33.07 -7.19
N SER A 28 0.29 -32.94 -8.43
CA SER A 28 0.88 -32.05 -9.43
C SER A 28 0.82 -30.57 -9.03
N LYS A 29 -0.29 -30.12 -8.45
CA LYS A 29 -0.44 -28.76 -7.91
C LYS A 29 0.50 -28.56 -6.71
N LEU A 30 0.61 -29.54 -5.81
CA LEU A 30 1.49 -29.52 -4.64
C LEU A 30 2.98 -29.52 -4.98
N ARG A 31 3.42 -30.31 -5.98
CA ARG A 31 4.84 -30.36 -6.43
C ARG A 31 5.35 -28.99 -6.88
N ASN A 32 4.50 -28.20 -7.52
CA ASN A 32 4.86 -26.86 -7.96
C ASN A 32 4.65 -25.81 -6.87
N LEU A 33 3.73 -26.05 -5.93
CA LEU A 33 3.40 -25.10 -4.86
C LEU A 33 4.60 -24.82 -3.96
N GLN A 34 5.41 -25.83 -3.62
CA GLN A 34 6.66 -25.62 -2.86
C GLN A 34 7.66 -24.75 -3.64
N GLN A 35 7.83 -25.00 -4.95
CA GLN A 35 8.71 -24.20 -5.80
C GLN A 35 8.21 -22.75 -5.94
N TYR A 36 6.90 -22.55 -6.09
CA TYR A 36 6.31 -21.20 -6.13
C TYR A 36 6.42 -20.47 -4.79
N GLN A 37 6.28 -21.15 -3.65
CA GLN A 37 6.50 -20.56 -2.34
C GLN A 37 7.95 -20.13 -2.13
N ILE A 38 8.91 -20.96 -2.55
CA ILE A 38 10.34 -20.62 -2.52
C ILE A 38 10.61 -19.41 -3.43
N GLN A 39 10.05 -19.37 -4.64
CA GLN A 39 10.19 -18.25 -5.56
C GLN A 39 9.56 -16.96 -5.00
N LEU A 40 8.41 -17.04 -4.33
CA LEU A 40 7.78 -15.89 -3.67
C LEU A 40 8.65 -15.37 -2.52
N GLN A 41 9.16 -16.26 -1.65
CA GLN A 41 10.07 -15.85 -0.57
C GLN A 41 11.36 -15.24 -1.12
N GLU A 42 11.91 -15.79 -2.20
CA GLU A 42 13.11 -15.24 -2.82
C GLU A 42 12.85 -13.87 -3.46
N MET A 43 11.67 -13.70 -4.09
CA MET A 43 11.23 -12.43 -4.64
C MET A 43 11.00 -11.38 -3.54
N GLU A 44 10.34 -11.75 -2.44
CA GLU A 44 10.15 -10.90 -1.26
C GLU A 44 11.50 -10.54 -0.60
N ALA A 45 12.44 -11.48 -0.49
CA ALA A 45 13.76 -11.23 0.06
C ALA A 45 14.57 -10.25 -0.82
N ARG A 46 14.55 -10.44 -2.15
CA ARG A 46 15.20 -9.53 -3.11
C ARG A 46 14.55 -8.15 -3.08
N PHE A 47 13.23 -8.09 -2.99
CA PHE A 47 12.49 -6.84 -2.86
C PHE A 47 12.82 -6.11 -1.56
N ASN A 48 12.87 -6.83 -0.44
CA ASN A 48 13.28 -6.27 0.86
C ASN A 48 14.72 -5.74 0.83
N GLN A 49 15.66 -6.46 0.21
CA GLN A 49 17.04 -5.97 0.04
C GLN A 49 17.11 -4.68 -0.79
N GLN A 50 16.26 -4.55 -1.80
CA GLN A 50 16.16 -3.31 -2.59
C GLN A 50 15.53 -2.17 -1.79
N LEU A 51 14.55 -2.46 -0.93
CA LEU A 51 13.97 -1.48 -0.02
C LEU A 51 14.96 -1.03 1.06
N GLU A 52 15.86 -1.91 1.52
CA GLU A 52 16.93 -1.54 2.46
C GLU A 52 18.01 -0.64 1.86
N GLN A 53 18.14 -0.60 0.52
CA GLN A 53 19.03 0.32 -0.18
C GLN A 53 18.42 1.72 -0.37
N LEU A 54 17.13 1.89 -0.08
CA LEU A 54 16.50 3.19 -0.01
C LEU A 54 16.71 3.76 1.41
N PRO A 55 17.22 5.00 1.57
CA PRO A 55 17.52 5.57 2.88
C PRO A 55 16.27 5.54 3.78
N LYS A 56 16.40 4.95 4.98
CA LYS A 56 15.33 4.70 5.98
C LYS A 56 14.88 5.94 6.76
N GLU A 57 15.38 7.12 6.46
CA GLU A 57 15.25 8.24 7.39
C GLU A 57 14.01 9.09 7.08
N THR A 58 12.98 8.92 7.91
CA THR A 58 12.12 9.98 8.48
C THR A 58 12.12 11.34 7.75
N GLU A 59 11.36 11.45 6.65
CA GLU A 59 11.15 12.72 5.96
C GLU A 59 9.66 13.05 5.71
N ILE A 60 8.74 12.45 6.46
CA ILE A 60 7.29 12.77 6.36
C ILE A 60 6.99 14.25 6.66
N PRO A 61 7.57 14.89 7.71
CA PRO A 61 7.33 16.31 7.96
C PRO A 61 7.87 17.19 6.83
N GLY A 62 9.06 16.87 6.31
CA GLY A 62 9.67 17.58 5.18
C GLY A 62 8.84 17.43 3.90
N LEU A 63 8.20 16.28 3.68
CA LEU A 63 7.38 16.07 2.49
C LEU A 63 6.17 17.02 2.43
N VAL A 64 5.52 17.27 3.56
CA VAL A 64 4.37 18.18 3.61
C VAL A 64 4.81 19.61 3.28
N GLU A 65 6.00 19.99 3.75
CA GLU A 65 6.62 21.28 3.44
C GLU A 65 7.01 21.37 1.95
N ASP A 66 7.61 20.32 1.38
CA ASP A 66 7.98 20.25 -0.04
C ASP A 66 6.74 20.32 -0.96
N ILE A 67 5.64 19.64 -0.59
CA ILE A 67 4.36 19.71 -1.29
C ILE A 67 3.78 21.12 -1.21
N ASN A 68 3.80 21.72 -0.02
CA ASN A 68 3.30 23.07 0.18
C ASN A 68 4.10 24.09 -0.64
N LEU A 69 5.44 24.01 -0.59
CA LEU A 69 6.34 24.87 -1.36
C LEU A 69 6.12 24.69 -2.87
N SER A 70 6.01 23.45 -3.35
CA SER A 70 5.73 23.14 -4.75
C SER A 70 4.41 23.73 -5.23
N GLY A 71 3.35 23.66 -4.41
CA GLY A 71 2.05 24.22 -4.76
C GLY A 71 2.03 25.74 -4.75
N VAL A 72 2.64 26.38 -3.75
CA VAL A 72 2.75 27.84 -3.69
C VAL A 72 3.57 28.37 -4.88
N ASN A 73 4.70 27.72 -5.20
CA ASN A 73 5.53 28.08 -6.36
C ASN A 73 4.80 27.90 -7.70
N SER A 74 3.88 26.94 -7.77
CA SER A 74 3.04 26.72 -8.95
C SER A 74 1.88 27.72 -9.05
N GLY A 75 1.65 28.56 -8.03
CA GLY A 75 0.56 29.52 -7.98
C GLY A 75 -0.76 28.99 -7.39
N LEU A 76 -0.74 27.80 -6.79
CA LEU A 76 -1.90 27.26 -6.06
C LEU A 76 -2.01 27.89 -4.67
N LYS A 77 -3.25 28.09 -4.23
CA LYS A 77 -3.58 28.52 -2.87
C LYS A 77 -4.15 27.34 -2.11
N PHE A 78 -3.41 26.82 -1.13
CA PHE A 78 -3.92 25.75 -0.28
C PHE A 78 -5.00 26.28 0.68
N LYS A 79 -6.14 25.60 0.69
CA LYS A 79 -7.19 25.77 1.70
C LYS A 79 -6.89 24.90 2.91
N ASN A 80 -6.47 23.66 2.68
CA ASN A 80 -6.19 22.71 3.75
C ASN A 80 -5.21 21.63 3.29
N ILE A 81 -4.30 21.23 4.17
CA ILE A 81 -3.45 20.05 4.00
C ILE A 81 -3.50 19.28 5.31
N ARG A 82 -3.95 18.03 5.27
CA ARG A 82 -4.11 17.20 6.48
C ARG A 82 -3.46 15.85 6.27
N LEU A 83 -2.68 15.41 7.25
CA LEU A 83 -2.22 14.03 7.32
C LEU A 83 -3.37 13.19 7.87
N GLU A 84 -3.69 12.11 7.15
CA GLU A 84 -4.64 11.12 7.61
C GLU A 84 -3.91 10.04 8.44
N PRO A 85 -4.62 9.20 9.21
CA PRO A 85 -3.99 8.12 9.95
C PRO A 85 -3.20 7.18 9.03
N GLU A 86 -2.05 6.71 9.51
CA GLU A 86 -1.22 5.74 8.82
C GLU A 86 -1.96 4.42 8.61
N ILE A 87 -1.77 3.82 7.42
CA ILE A 87 -2.34 2.52 7.07
C ILE A 87 -1.20 1.51 6.99
N LYS A 88 -1.15 0.60 7.97
CA LYS A 88 -0.15 -0.49 8.00
C LYS A 88 -0.54 -1.57 6.99
N GLN A 89 0.38 -1.88 6.08
CA GLN A 89 0.35 -3.05 5.21
C GLN A 89 1.40 -4.07 5.68
N GLU A 90 1.45 -5.23 5.06
CA GLU A 90 2.33 -6.34 5.48
C GLU A 90 3.83 -5.98 5.43
N PHE A 91 4.25 -5.18 4.44
CA PHE A 91 5.66 -4.83 4.24
C PHE A 91 5.96 -3.32 4.28
N PHE A 92 4.92 -2.47 4.32
CA PHE A 92 5.07 -1.03 4.26
C PHE A 92 3.93 -0.31 5.00
N ILE A 93 4.11 0.97 5.26
CA ILE A 93 3.09 1.85 5.81
C ILE A 93 2.78 2.92 4.79
N GLU A 94 1.50 3.08 4.46
CA GLU A 94 1.00 4.21 3.68
C GLU A 94 0.70 5.37 4.62
N GLN A 95 1.16 6.57 4.25
CA GLN A 95 0.78 7.82 4.89
C GLN A 95 -0.07 8.62 3.89
N PRO A 96 -1.40 8.63 4.04
CA PRO A 96 -2.28 9.43 3.19
C PRO A 96 -2.26 10.90 3.64
N ILE A 97 -2.41 11.79 2.67
CA ILE A 97 -2.43 13.24 2.83
C ILE A 97 -3.60 13.79 2.01
N ALA A 98 -4.56 14.41 2.68
CA ALA A 98 -5.68 15.10 2.05
C ALA A 98 -5.29 16.54 1.73
N ILE A 99 -5.45 16.95 0.48
CA ILE A 99 -5.06 18.28 -0.01
C ILE A 99 -6.28 18.95 -0.63
N GLU A 100 -6.57 20.16 -0.17
CA GLU A 100 -7.60 21.05 -0.72
C GLU A 100 -6.92 22.34 -1.17
N ALA A 101 -7.08 22.69 -2.44
CA ALA A 101 -6.43 23.85 -3.04
C ALA A 101 -7.36 24.58 -4.02
N THR A 102 -7.03 25.83 -4.30
CA THR A 102 -7.70 26.66 -5.30
C THR A 102 -6.66 27.27 -6.22
N GLY A 103 -6.92 27.29 -7.51
CA GLY A 103 -6.02 27.88 -8.49
C GLY A 103 -6.58 27.79 -9.91
N ASP A 104 -5.76 28.14 -10.89
CA ASP A 104 -6.08 27.88 -12.28
C ASP A 104 -5.62 26.47 -12.70
N TYR A 105 -6.06 26.06 -13.89
CA TYR A 105 -5.76 24.74 -14.43
C TYR A 105 -4.27 24.50 -14.69
N HIS A 106 -3.53 25.53 -15.13
CA HIS A 106 -2.11 25.40 -15.46
C HIS A 106 -1.25 25.32 -14.20
N ALA A 107 -1.60 26.07 -13.17
CA ALA A 107 -1.02 26.01 -11.84
C ALA A 107 -1.16 24.60 -11.25
N PHE A 108 -2.34 23.98 -11.39
CA PHE A 108 -2.55 22.60 -10.95
C PHE A 108 -1.70 21.60 -11.75
N GLY A 109 -1.62 21.74 -13.07
CA GLY A 109 -0.76 20.89 -13.90
C GLY A 109 0.73 21.02 -13.55
N SER A 110 1.17 22.25 -13.26
CA SER A 110 2.55 22.53 -12.82
C SER A 110 2.85 21.93 -11.45
N PHE A 111 1.89 22.01 -10.53
CA PHE A 111 1.98 21.39 -9.21
C PHE A 111 2.10 19.87 -9.28
N VAL A 112 1.24 19.20 -10.05
CA VAL A 112 1.30 17.75 -10.25
C VAL A 112 2.64 17.34 -10.86
N SER A 113 3.12 18.09 -11.85
CA SER A 113 4.44 17.86 -12.47
C SER A 113 5.60 18.04 -11.49
N SER A 114 5.51 19.04 -10.62
CA SER A 114 6.53 19.29 -9.58
C SER A 114 6.57 18.17 -8.55
N ILE A 115 5.40 17.69 -8.11
CA ILE A 115 5.32 16.53 -7.20
C ILE A 115 5.93 15.29 -7.83
N ALA A 116 5.65 15.04 -9.11
CA ALA A 116 6.22 13.90 -9.82
C ALA A 116 7.75 13.98 -9.98
N GLY A 117 8.33 15.18 -9.90
CA GLY A 117 9.78 15.44 -9.94
C GLY A 117 10.48 15.39 -8.58
N LEU A 118 9.76 15.18 -7.48
CA LEU A 118 10.37 15.08 -6.16
C LEU A 118 11.28 13.85 -6.06
N SER A 119 12.37 13.95 -5.31
CA SER A 119 13.30 12.83 -5.03
C SER A 119 12.73 11.80 -4.05
N ARG A 120 11.40 11.71 -3.92
CA ARG A 120 10.67 10.83 -2.99
C ARG A 120 9.46 10.21 -3.68
N ILE A 121 9.01 9.06 -3.18
CA ILE A 121 7.85 8.34 -3.74
C ILE A 121 6.57 8.99 -3.21
N VAL A 122 5.88 9.73 -4.08
CA VAL A 122 4.57 10.34 -3.84
C VAL A 122 3.64 9.95 -4.97
N THR A 123 2.46 9.46 -4.63
CA THR A 123 1.42 9.15 -5.61
C THR A 123 0.19 10.01 -5.35
N LEU A 124 -0.49 10.42 -6.41
CA LEU A 124 -1.73 11.19 -6.33
C LEU A 124 -2.91 10.31 -6.75
N HIS A 125 -3.98 10.38 -5.99
CA HIS A 125 -5.20 9.59 -6.12
C HIS A 125 -6.42 10.49 -5.96
N ASP A 126 -7.56 9.98 -6.43
CA ASP A 126 -8.89 10.51 -6.12
C ASP A 126 -9.00 12.05 -6.21
N PHE A 127 -8.69 12.61 -7.39
CA PHE A 127 -8.83 14.05 -7.57
C PHE A 127 -10.24 14.44 -8.03
N THR A 128 -10.76 15.52 -7.46
CA THR A 128 -12.02 16.16 -7.85
C THR A 128 -11.72 17.61 -8.22
N ILE A 129 -12.27 18.04 -9.35
CA ILE A 129 -12.10 19.40 -9.88
C ILE A 129 -13.48 20.03 -9.97
N THR A 130 -13.68 21.15 -9.28
CA THR A 130 -14.94 21.89 -9.30
C THR A 130 -14.69 23.34 -9.69
N GLY A 131 -15.28 23.77 -10.79
CA GLY A 131 -15.28 25.18 -11.20
C GLY A 131 -16.45 25.92 -10.58
N THR A 132 -16.20 27.04 -9.93
CA THR A 132 -17.24 27.92 -9.39
C THR A 132 -17.19 29.27 -10.10
N GLU A 133 -18.35 29.84 -10.42
CA GLU A 133 -18.42 31.20 -10.96
C GLU A 133 -17.78 32.19 -9.98
N ASN A 134 -17.01 33.12 -10.53
CA ASN A 134 -16.36 34.14 -9.75
C ASN A 134 -17.41 35.13 -9.20
N LYS A 135 -17.69 35.02 -7.90
CA LYS A 135 -18.70 35.85 -7.21
C LYS A 135 -18.43 37.35 -7.30
N GLU A 136 -17.19 37.78 -7.57
CA GLU A 136 -16.87 39.20 -7.73
C GLU A 136 -17.24 39.77 -9.12
N LYS A 137 -17.66 38.94 -10.11
CA LYS A 137 -17.95 39.35 -11.51
C LYS A 137 -16.84 40.17 -12.20
N LYS A 138 -15.63 40.23 -11.63
CA LYS A 138 -14.50 41.00 -12.20
C LYS A 138 -13.77 40.26 -13.33
N SER A 139 -14.02 38.96 -13.48
CA SER A 139 -13.40 38.14 -14.51
C SER A 139 -14.32 36.97 -14.87
N GLU A 140 -14.38 36.65 -16.17
CA GLU A 140 -15.10 35.50 -16.73
C GLU A 140 -14.40 34.16 -16.43
N ILE A 141 -13.18 34.21 -15.87
CA ILE A 141 -12.40 33.04 -15.51
C ILE A 141 -12.97 32.42 -14.22
N PRO A 142 -13.41 31.14 -14.25
CA PRO A 142 -13.94 30.47 -13.07
C PRO A 142 -12.84 30.21 -12.04
N VAL A 143 -13.21 30.23 -10.76
CA VAL A 143 -12.33 29.80 -9.67
C VAL A 143 -12.39 28.28 -9.61
N ILE A 144 -11.25 27.61 -9.77
CA ILE A 144 -11.20 26.15 -9.76
C ILE A 144 -10.71 25.67 -8.40
N ASP A 145 -11.53 24.83 -7.79
CA ASP A 145 -11.24 24.14 -6.55
C ASP A 145 -10.82 22.70 -6.83
N TYR A 146 -9.79 22.27 -6.12
CA TYR A 146 -9.15 20.97 -6.24
C TYR A 146 -9.19 20.27 -4.89
N VAL A 147 -9.68 19.03 -4.91
CA VAL A 147 -9.51 18.09 -3.80
C VAL A 147 -8.70 16.93 -4.34
N VAL A 148 -7.57 16.61 -3.73
CA VAL A 148 -6.69 15.51 -4.16
C VAL A 148 -6.15 14.78 -2.94
N LYS A 149 -5.97 13.46 -3.07
CA LYS A 149 -5.30 12.64 -2.06
C LYS A 149 -3.90 12.32 -2.54
N ALA A 150 -2.90 12.63 -1.72
CA ALA A 150 -1.54 12.14 -1.93
C ALA A 150 -1.28 10.96 -0.99
N LYS A 151 -0.41 10.04 -1.40
CA LYS A 151 0.11 8.97 -0.56
C LYS A 151 1.62 8.91 -0.67
N THR A 152 2.26 8.69 0.46
CA THR A 152 3.67 8.32 0.51
C THR A 152 3.84 7.02 1.29
N TYR A 153 4.97 6.36 1.11
CA TYR A 153 5.20 4.99 1.56
C TYR A 153 6.50 4.94 2.36
N ARG A 154 6.46 4.28 3.52
CA ARG A 154 7.66 3.95 4.29
C ARG A 154 7.77 2.47 4.51
N TYR A 155 8.98 1.95 4.37
CA TYR A 155 9.28 0.57 4.70
C TYR A 155 9.28 0.39 6.21
N VAL A 156 8.55 -0.60 6.70
CA VAL A 156 8.71 -1.14 8.04
C VAL A 156 9.38 -2.48 7.85
N GLY A 157 10.70 -2.51 8.04
CA GLY A 157 11.39 -3.79 8.17
C GLY A 157 10.79 -4.60 9.31
N ASN A 158 11.01 -5.92 9.31
CA ASN A 158 10.60 -6.86 10.37
C ASN A 158 11.28 -6.58 11.73
N ALA A 159 11.43 -5.32 12.14
CA ALA A 159 12.07 -4.87 13.36
C ALA A 159 11.09 -4.61 14.51
N GLU A 160 9.76 -4.59 14.27
CA GLU A 160 8.75 -4.41 15.35
C GLU A 160 8.19 -5.74 15.88
N GLY A 161 8.86 -6.87 15.63
CA GLY A 161 8.58 -8.16 16.28
C GLY A 161 9.42 -8.45 17.54
N ALA A 162 10.42 -7.61 17.87
CA ALA A 162 11.41 -7.93 18.90
C ALA A 162 11.42 -6.97 20.11
N ALA A 163 10.50 -6.00 20.20
CA ALA A 163 10.45 -5.04 21.31
C ALA A 163 9.31 -5.29 22.32
N ALA A 164 8.70 -6.48 22.33
CA ALA A 164 7.88 -6.93 23.44
C ALA A 164 8.72 -7.84 24.36
N GLN A 165 9.74 -7.25 25.02
CA GLN A 165 10.33 -7.89 26.19
C GLN A 165 9.34 -7.75 27.36
N PRO A 166 8.96 -8.85 28.03
CA PRO A 166 8.21 -8.77 29.26
C PRO A 166 9.10 -8.14 30.33
N GLU A 167 8.60 -7.08 30.96
CA GLU A 167 9.19 -6.49 32.16
C GLU A 167 9.26 -7.55 33.27
N ALA A 168 10.41 -8.23 33.37
CA ALA A 168 10.78 -9.03 34.52
C ALA A 168 11.20 -8.08 35.66
N ASN A 169 10.24 -7.67 36.47
CA ASN A 169 10.50 -6.96 37.72
C ASN A 169 11.03 -7.94 38.79
N SER A 170 12.35 -7.99 38.93
CA SER A 170 13.08 -8.42 40.13
C SER A 170 14.29 -7.49 40.22
N THR A 171 14.54 -6.69 41.24
CA THR A 171 14.79 -7.02 42.67
C THR A 171 15.01 -5.63 43.33
N THR A 172 14.60 -5.30 44.57
CA THR A 172 15.40 -5.53 45.79
C THR A 172 14.85 -4.69 46.96
N GLN A 173 14.70 -5.35 48.10
CA GLN A 173 14.81 -4.90 49.49
C GLN A 173 15.17 -3.42 49.80
N GLY A 174 14.40 -2.85 50.73
CA GLY A 174 14.81 -1.90 51.78
C GLY A 174 13.78 -2.01 52.91
N ALA A 175 14.07 -2.71 54.01
CA ALA A 175 14.72 -2.16 55.20
C ALA A 175 13.95 -0.97 55.81
N GLN A 176 12.93 -1.29 56.62
CA GLN A 176 12.75 -0.81 58.00
C GLN A 176 11.55 -1.51 58.64
#